data_AF-A0A2V9TII4-F1
#
_entry.id   AF-A0A2V9TII4-F1
#
_cell.length_a   1.000
_cell.length_b   1.000
_cell.length_c   1.000
_cell.angle_alpha   90.00
_cell.angle_beta   90.00
_cell.angle_gamma   90.00
#
_symmetry.space_group_name_H-M   'P 1'
#
loop_
_entity.id
_entity.type
_entity.pdbx_description
1 polymer ?
#
loop_
_entity_poly.entity_id
_entity_poly.type
_entity_poly.pdbx_seq_one_letter_code
_entity_poly.pdbx_strand_id
1 'polypeptide(L)'
;VYFVGNTDAIKQFQLNSGLLSTSPVSQSSHQFGYTGTSSISANGSGNGILWTMEAGGSVLHAYDATNLANELYNSKQAGSRDFFGSAIRFNPPTVANGKVYVAGQTEIAVFGLLP
;
A
#
# COMPACT_ATOMS: atom_id res chain seq x y z
N VAL A 1 2.84 -11.65 -6.10
CA VAL A 1 2.58 -10.42 -6.89
C VAL A 1 1.38 -9.72 -6.30
N TYR A 2 1.47 -8.40 -6.10
CA TYR A 2 0.36 -7.60 -5.57
C TYR A 2 -0.20 -6.71 -6.68
N PHE A 3 -1.51 -6.58 -6.75
CA PHE A 3 -2.17 -5.81 -7.80
C PHE A 3 -3.54 -5.28 -7.34
N VAL A 4 -3.87 -4.06 -7.73
CA VAL A 4 -5.19 -3.46 -7.52
C VAL A 4 -5.69 -2.86 -8.83
N GLY A 5 -6.85 -3.32 -9.29
CA GLY A 5 -7.51 -2.81 -10.48
C GLY A 5 -8.26 -1.50 -10.22
N ASN A 6 -9.03 -1.05 -11.21
CA ASN A 6 -10.01 0.02 -11.00
C ASN A 6 -11.22 -0.52 -10.24
N THR A 7 -11.66 0.18 -9.18
CA THR A 7 -12.85 -0.20 -8.39
C THR A 7 -12.73 -1.63 -7.86
N ASP A 8 -11.62 -1.93 -7.19
CA ASP A 8 -11.26 -3.28 -6.75
C ASP A 8 -10.52 -3.27 -5.40
N ALA A 9 -10.35 -4.44 -4.79
CA ALA A 9 -9.49 -4.64 -3.64
C ALA A 9 -8.03 -4.87 -4.05
N ILE A 10 -7.07 -4.59 -3.15
CA ILE A 10 -5.69 -5.03 -3.34
C ILE A 10 -5.64 -6.55 -3.20
N LYS A 11 -5.03 -7.21 -4.18
CA LYS A 11 -4.99 -8.67 -4.31
C LYS A 11 -3.55 -9.16 -4.35
N GLN A 12 -3.33 -10.34 -3.78
CA GLN A 12 -2.09 -11.08 -3.84
C GLN A 12 -2.30 -12.31 -4.73
N PHE A 13 -1.44 -12.48 -5.72
CA PHE A 13 -1.35 -13.66 -6.56
C PHE A 13 -0.03 -14.39 -6.31
N GLN A 14 -0.08 -15.70 -6.24
CA GLN A 14 1.13 -16.51 -6.13
C GLN A 14 1.82 -16.58 -7.49
N LEU A 15 3.15 -16.37 -7.52
CA LEU A 15 3.98 -16.61 -8.70
C LEU A 15 4.65 -17.97 -8.53
N ASN A 16 4.34 -18.93 -9.41
CA ASN A 16 4.93 -20.25 -9.42
C ASN A 16 5.40 -20.58 -10.83
N SER A 17 6.71 -20.86 -10.98
CA SER A 17 7.32 -21.25 -12.26
C SER A 17 6.98 -20.29 -13.41
N GLY A 18 6.98 -18.98 -13.13
CA GLY A 18 6.69 -17.92 -14.10
C GLY A 18 5.21 -17.65 -14.36
N LEU A 19 4.29 -18.39 -13.74
CA LEU A 19 2.85 -18.20 -13.89
C LEU A 19 2.22 -17.65 -12.60
N LEU A 20 1.25 -16.76 -12.76
CA LEU A 20 0.40 -16.31 -11.65
C LEU A 20 -0.72 -17.30 -11.40
N SER A 21 -1.15 -17.43 -10.15
CA SER A 21 -2.37 -18.14 -9.79
C SER A 21 -3.59 -17.51 -10.50
N THR A 22 -4.59 -18.32 -10.86
CA THR A 22 -5.81 -17.85 -11.52
C THR A 22 -6.77 -17.11 -10.59
N SER A 23 -6.67 -17.39 -9.29
CA SER A 23 -7.37 -16.68 -8.23
C SER A 23 -6.36 -16.02 -7.28
N PRO A 24 -6.74 -14.90 -6.63
CA PRO A 24 -5.91 -14.33 -5.58
C PRO A 24 -5.79 -15.29 -4.39
N VAL A 25 -4.60 -15.40 -3.82
CA VAL A 25 -4.33 -16.18 -2.60
C VAL A 25 -4.64 -15.37 -1.33
N SER A 26 -4.72 -14.04 -1.45
CA SER A 26 -5.18 -13.13 -0.40
C SER A 26 -5.71 -11.83 -1.03
N GLN A 27 -6.60 -11.12 -0.34
CA GLN A 27 -7.12 -9.82 -0.76
C GLN A 27 -7.55 -8.98 0.45
N SER A 28 -7.54 -7.66 0.31
CA SER A 28 -8.09 -6.74 1.31
C SER A 28 -9.62 -6.76 1.33
N SER A 29 -10.20 -6.35 2.45
CA SER A 29 -11.62 -6.00 2.55
C SER A 29 -11.92 -4.62 1.96
N HIS A 30 -10.93 -3.72 1.98
CA HIS A 30 -11.05 -2.36 1.46
C HIS A 30 -11.15 -2.34 -0.06
N GLN A 31 -12.11 -1.56 -0.57
CA GLN A 31 -12.35 -1.35 -2.00
C GLN A 31 -11.81 0.02 -2.40
N PHE A 32 -10.84 0.02 -3.31
CA PHE A 32 -10.27 1.24 -3.85
C PHE A 32 -11.25 1.82 -4.87
N GLY A 33 -11.56 3.12 -4.80
CA GLY A 33 -12.45 3.76 -5.77
C GLY A 33 -11.87 3.78 -7.20
N TYR A 34 -10.54 3.82 -7.29
CA TYR A 34 -9.76 3.71 -8.53
C TYR A 34 -8.66 2.63 -8.33
N THR A 35 -7.49 2.76 -8.97
CA THR A 35 -6.31 1.92 -8.68
C THR A 35 -5.46 2.49 -7.53
N GLY A 36 -4.31 1.86 -7.25
CA GLY A 36 -3.33 2.33 -6.29
C GLY A 36 -1.89 2.06 -6.73
N THR A 37 -0.95 2.73 -6.08
CA THR A 37 0.50 2.54 -6.30
C THR A 37 1.12 1.91 -5.06
N SER A 38 1.83 0.79 -5.26
CA SER A 38 2.32 -0.03 -4.15
C SER A 38 3.83 -0.15 -4.12
N SER A 39 4.35 -0.31 -2.90
CA SER A 39 5.73 -0.70 -2.61
C SER A 39 5.74 -1.70 -1.46
N ILE A 40 6.77 -2.55 -1.41
CA ILE A 40 6.93 -3.53 -0.34
C ILE A 40 8.21 -3.25 0.44
N SER A 41 8.14 -3.40 1.76
CA SER A 41 9.30 -3.46 2.65
C SER A 41 9.26 -4.76 3.44
N ALA A 42 10.42 -5.32 3.78
CA ALA A 42 10.50 -6.55 4.58
C ALA A 42 11.84 -6.60 5.34
N ASN A 43 11.91 -7.44 6.37
CA ASN A 43 13.16 -7.84 7.00
C ASN A 43 13.54 -9.24 6.49
N GLY A 44 14.35 -9.29 5.42
CA GLY A 44 14.60 -10.53 4.69
C GLY A 44 13.31 -11.11 4.13
N SER A 45 12.96 -12.33 4.53
CA SER A 45 11.70 -12.99 4.15
C SER A 45 10.55 -12.79 5.16
N GLY A 46 10.80 -12.08 6.27
CA GLY A 46 9.83 -11.88 7.35
C GLY A 46 9.28 -10.45 7.41
N ASN A 47 8.17 -10.28 8.13
CA ASN A 47 7.57 -8.99 8.47
C ASN A 47 7.37 -8.08 7.24
N GLY A 48 6.89 -8.68 6.14
CA GLY A 48 6.62 -7.95 4.91
C GLY A 48 5.42 -7.02 5.10
N ILE A 49 5.58 -5.77 4.71
CA ILE A 49 4.51 -4.76 4.69
C ILE A 49 4.32 -4.30 3.26
N LEU A 50 3.11 -4.46 2.75
CA LEU A 50 2.69 -3.86 1.48
C LEU A 50 2.12 -2.47 1.78
N TRP A 51 2.82 -1.43 1.31
CA TRP A 51 2.36 -0.06 1.34
C TRP A 51 1.64 0.25 0.04
N THR A 52 0.41 0.75 0.11
CA THR A 52 -0.38 1.11 -1.09
C THR A 52 -1.04 2.46 -0.89
N MET A 53 -0.86 3.35 -1.85
CA MET A 53 -1.59 4.62 -1.89
C MET A 53 -2.78 4.53 -2.83
N GLU A 54 -3.91 5.11 -2.43
CA GLU A 54 -5.07 5.26 -3.30
C GLU A 54 -4.81 6.33 -4.37
N ALA A 55 -4.80 5.97 -5.65
CA ALA A 55 -4.62 6.95 -6.72
C ALA A 55 -5.86 7.86 -6.85
N GLY A 56 -5.66 9.17 -6.82
CA GLY A 56 -6.75 10.15 -6.77
C GLY A 56 -7.41 10.28 -5.39
N GLY A 57 -7.00 9.48 -4.41
CA GLY A 57 -7.36 9.60 -3.00
C GLY A 57 -6.30 10.34 -2.20
N SER A 58 -6.34 10.18 -0.87
CA SER A 58 -5.40 10.78 0.09
C SER A 58 -5.06 9.83 1.23
N VAL A 59 -5.13 8.51 0.96
CA VAL A 59 -4.92 7.47 1.97
C VAL A 59 -3.70 6.63 1.60
N LEU A 60 -2.80 6.50 2.56
CA LEU A 60 -1.75 5.49 2.56
C LEU A 60 -2.22 4.33 3.42
N HIS A 61 -2.23 3.13 2.84
CA HIS A 61 -2.53 1.89 3.52
C HIS A 61 -1.26 1.06 3.70
N ALA A 62 -1.20 0.30 4.80
CA ALA A 62 -0.17 -0.70 5.05
C ALA A 62 -0.85 -2.03 5.39
N TYR A 63 -0.52 -3.09 4.65
CA TYR A 63 -1.06 -4.44 4.83
C TYR A 63 0.04 -5.41 5.21
N ASP A 64 -0.31 -6.46 5.96
CA ASP A 64 0.52 -7.64 6.09
C ASP A 64 0.68 -8.29 4.71
N ALA A 65 1.91 -8.36 4.20
CA ALA A 65 2.19 -8.87 2.86
C ALA A 65 1.88 -10.38 2.72
N THR A 66 1.76 -11.11 3.83
CA THR A 66 1.39 -12.53 3.84
C THR A 66 -0.12 -12.75 3.91
N ASN A 67 -0.88 -11.74 4.34
CA ASN A 67 -2.33 -11.79 4.43
C ASN A 67 -2.94 -10.38 4.31
N LEU A 68 -3.37 -10.00 3.09
CA LEU A 68 -3.95 -8.69 2.81
C LEU A 68 -5.28 -8.41 3.52
N ALA A 69 -5.94 -9.43 4.09
CA ALA A 69 -7.10 -9.22 4.93
C ALA A 69 -6.75 -8.48 6.25
N ASN A 70 -5.46 -8.43 6.60
CA ASN A 70 -4.95 -7.72 7.76
C ASN A 70 -4.33 -6.37 7.36
N GLU A 71 -5.11 -5.31 7.49
CA GLU A 71 -4.60 -3.93 7.39
C GLU A 71 -3.93 -3.55 8.71
N LEU A 72 -2.63 -3.24 8.64
CA LEU A 72 -1.81 -2.86 9.79
C LEU A 72 -1.98 -1.37 10.14
N TYR A 73 -2.23 -0.55 9.13
CA TYR A 73 -2.32 0.90 9.27
C TYR A 73 -3.04 1.51 8.07
N ASN A 74 -3.81 2.58 8.31
CA ASN A 74 -4.18 3.55 7.29
C ASN A 74 -4.03 4.98 7.80
N SER A 75 -3.63 5.91 6.93
CA SER A 75 -3.35 7.29 7.34
C SER A 75 -4.56 8.05 7.88
N LYS A 76 -5.78 7.62 7.53
CA LYS A 76 -7.02 8.19 8.07
C LYS A 76 -7.27 7.86 9.55
N GLN A 77 -6.64 6.81 10.10
CA GLN A 77 -6.74 6.46 11.53
C GLN A 77 -6.10 7.52 12.45
N ALA A 78 -5.22 8.37 11.92
CA ALA A 78 -4.44 9.33 12.70
C ALA A 78 -4.99 10.77 12.68
N GLY A 79 -6.22 10.97 12.17
CA GLY A 79 -6.79 12.30 12.01
C GLY A 79 -5.97 13.16 11.05
N SER A 80 -5.59 14.37 11.48
CA SER A 80 -4.83 15.32 10.65
C SER A 80 -3.31 15.14 10.71
N ARG A 81 -2.80 14.27 11.59
CA ARG A 81 -1.34 14.05 11.73
C ARG A 81 -0.76 13.42 10.47
N ASP A 82 -1.48 12.44 9.91
CA ASP A 82 -0.99 11.63 8.79
C ASP A 82 -1.74 12.04 7.51
N PHE A 83 -1.29 13.11 6.89
CA PHE A 83 -1.87 13.68 5.67
C PHE A 83 -0.78 14.05 4.66
N PHE A 84 -1.11 13.99 3.37
CA PHE A 84 -0.17 14.24 2.27
C PHE A 84 -0.81 14.88 1.03
N GLY A 85 -1.98 15.50 1.19
CA GLY A 85 -2.72 16.07 0.08
C GLY A 85 -3.37 14.99 -0.79
N SER A 86 -3.51 15.29 -2.09
CA SER A 86 -4.05 14.35 -3.06
C SER A 86 -2.92 13.54 -3.71
N ALA A 87 -3.11 12.22 -3.77
CA ALA A 87 -2.23 11.29 -4.47
C ALA A 87 -2.30 11.52 -5.99
N ILE A 88 -1.13 11.60 -6.62
CA ILE A 88 -0.99 11.58 -8.08
C ILE A 88 -0.88 10.14 -8.59
N ARG A 89 -0.84 9.92 -9.91
CA ARG A 89 -0.70 8.58 -10.51
C ARG A 89 0.78 8.23 -10.72
N PHE A 90 1.09 6.94 -10.75
CA PHE A 90 2.44 6.42 -11.05
C PHE A 90 3.56 6.87 -10.08
N ASN A 91 3.24 7.03 -8.80
CA ASN A 91 4.12 7.52 -7.75
C ASN A 91 4.27 6.50 -6.59
N PRO A 92 4.80 5.29 -6.80
CA PRO A 92 4.90 4.30 -5.72
C PRO A 92 5.60 4.87 -4.47
N PRO A 93 5.14 4.55 -3.24
CA PRO A 93 5.79 5.01 -2.02
C PRO A 93 7.26 4.59 -1.99
N THR A 94 8.15 5.43 -1.49
CA THR A 94 9.54 5.00 -1.24
C THR A 94 9.68 4.60 0.21
N VAL A 95 10.20 3.41 0.50
CA VAL A 95 10.42 2.96 1.89
C VAL A 95 11.91 2.87 2.15
N ALA A 96 12.41 3.65 3.11
CA ALA A 96 13.82 3.68 3.47
C ALA A 96 14.02 4.06 4.94
N ASN A 97 14.97 3.42 5.62
CA ASN A 97 15.37 3.75 7.00
C ASN A 97 14.19 3.86 7.99
N GLY A 98 13.23 2.94 7.89
CA GLY A 98 12.05 2.93 8.77
C GLY A 98 11.03 4.02 8.48
N LYS A 99 11.12 4.69 7.33
CA LYS A 99 10.22 5.75 6.90
C LYS A 99 9.59 5.45 5.55
N VAL A 100 8.37 5.92 5.35
CA VAL A 100 7.61 5.81 4.09
C VAL A 100 7.40 7.21 3.54
N TYR A 101 7.99 7.47 2.39
CA TYR A 101 7.96 8.73 1.69
C TYR A 101 6.88 8.68 0.62
N VAL A 102 5.94 9.60 0.70
CA VAL A 102 4.76 9.68 -0.15
C VAL A 102 4.73 11.04 -0.82
N ALA A 103 4.77 11.04 -2.15
CA ALA A 103 4.61 12.26 -2.93
C ALA A 103 3.12 12.52 -3.19
N GLY A 104 2.59 13.59 -2.60
CA GLY A 104 1.35 14.21 -3.02
C GLY A 104 1.55 15.15 -4.20
N GLN A 105 0.50 15.83 -4.63
CA GLN A 105 0.56 16.76 -5.76
C GLN A 105 1.49 17.96 -5.52
N THR A 106 1.53 18.48 -4.28
CA THR A 106 2.26 19.72 -3.94
C THR A 106 3.25 19.54 -2.79
N GLU A 107 3.33 18.35 -2.21
CA GLU A 107 4.12 18.08 -1.01
C GLU A 107 4.61 16.64 -0.96
N ILE A 108 5.59 16.39 -0.10
CA ILE A 108 6.02 15.04 0.26
C ILE A 108 5.77 14.85 1.75
N ALA A 109 4.97 13.85 2.10
CA ALA A 109 4.80 13.43 3.48
C ALA A 109 5.74 12.27 3.80
N VAL A 110 6.20 12.23 5.05
CA VAL A 110 7.11 11.20 5.54
C VAL A 110 6.48 10.55 6.77
N PHE A 111 6.03 9.31 6.61
CA PHE A 111 5.44 8.52 7.69
C PHE A 111 6.50 7.66 8.38
N GLY A 112 6.32 7.44 9.68
CA GLY A 112 7.23 6.63 10.50
C GLY A 112 6.65 6.41 11.90
N LEU A 113 7.41 5.69 12.73
CA LEU A 113 7.04 5.47 14.12
C LEU A 113 6.97 6.80 14.88
N LEU A 114 6.03 6.88 15.84
CA LEU A 114 5.96 8.00 16.76
C LEU A 114 7.20 7.99 17.68
N PRO A 115 7.76 9.17 18.00
CA PRO A 115 8.82 9.30 18.99
C PRO A 115 8.35 9.01 20.42
#